data_AF-A0A1S6JI19-F1
#
_entry.id   AF-A0A1S6JI19-F1
#
_cell.length_a   1.000
_cell.length_b   1.000
_cell.length_c   1.000
_cell.angle_alpha   90.00
_cell.angle_beta   90.00
_cell.angle_gamma   90.00
#
_symmetry.space_group_name_H-M   'P 1'
#
loop_
_entity.id
_entity.type
_entity.pdbx_description
1 polymer ?
#
loop_
_entity_poly.entity_id
_entity_poly.type
_entity_poly.pdbx_seq_one_letter_code
_entity_poly.pdbx_strand_id
1 'polypeptide(L)'
;MGAVFQRELSCGFTAAQLTAAQLTAAGILPLSPSFREHLERLPANAQGDLPPPAVCLFISAWGHLRGLVVLEVFGHTSFLGGHQAEIFDAPVRTMFEDMHGPIPGPAAG
;
A
#
# COMPACT_ATOMS: atom_id res chain seq x y z
N MET A 1 6.96 12.32 -6.90
CA MET A 1 6.27 11.03 -6.66
C MET A 1 5.26 11.11 -5.52
N GLY A 2 5.61 11.67 -4.35
CA GLY A 2 4.66 11.83 -3.24
C GLY A 2 3.34 12.52 -3.60
N ALA A 3 3.35 13.60 -4.39
CA ALA A 3 2.14 14.32 -4.79
C ALA A 3 1.16 13.52 -5.69
N VAL A 4 1.68 12.65 -6.57
CA VAL A 4 0.83 11.77 -7.40
C VAL A 4 0.23 10.68 -6.51
N PHE A 5 1.05 10.08 -5.65
CA PHE A 5 0.59 9.06 -4.71
C PHE A 5 -0.42 9.61 -3.69
N GLN A 6 -0.20 10.83 -3.19
CA GLN A 6 -1.14 11.54 -2.32
C GLN A 6 -2.47 11.78 -3.06
N ARG A 7 -2.44 12.26 -4.30
CA ARG A 7 -3.65 12.42 -5.10
C ARG A 7 -4.41 11.10 -5.27
N GLU A 8 -3.74 10.02 -5.62
CA GLU A 8 -4.40 8.74 -5.90
C GLU A 8 -4.85 7.98 -4.63
N LEU A 9 -4.10 8.09 -3.51
CA LEU A 9 -4.42 7.40 -2.23
C LEU A 9 -5.31 8.21 -1.27
N SER A 10 -5.20 9.53 -1.24
CA SER A 10 -5.87 10.35 -0.23
C SER A 10 -7.02 11.19 -0.77
N CYS A 11 -7.15 11.35 -2.09
CA CYS A 11 -8.29 12.06 -2.66
C CYS A 11 -9.55 11.20 -2.53
N GLY A 12 -10.43 11.57 -1.59
CA GLY A 12 -11.72 10.91 -1.39
C GLY A 12 -11.79 9.89 -0.25
N PHE A 13 -10.68 9.62 0.45
CA PHE A 13 -10.65 8.68 1.58
C PHE A 13 -10.45 9.40 2.92
N THR A 14 -11.21 9.00 3.93
CA THR A 14 -11.06 9.45 5.32
C THR A 14 -9.91 8.72 6.02
N ALA A 15 -9.37 9.30 7.11
CA ALA A 15 -8.34 8.64 7.93
C ALA A 15 -8.81 7.28 8.51
N ALA A 16 -10.10 7.16 8.82
CA ALA A 16 -10.71 5.90 9.25
C ALA A 16 -10.70 4.85 8.13
N GLN A 17 -10.97 5.27 6.89
CA GLN A 17 -10.89 4.39 5.75
C GLN A 17 -9.43 3.93 5.53
N LEU A 18 -8.47 4.85 5.53
CA LEU A 18 -7.06 4.49 5.36
C LEU A 18 -6.53 3.55 6.46
N THR A 19 -6.99 3.72 7.70
CA THR A 19 -6.65 2.81 8.81
C THR A 19 -7.21 1.42 8.59
N ALA A 20 -8.42 1.31 8.05
CA ALA A 20 -9.04 0.03 7.83
C ALA A 20 -8.50 -0.66 6.57
N ALA A 21 -8.19 0.09 5.51
CA ALA A 21 -7.43 -0.41 4.36
C ALA A 21 -6.05 -0.92 4.79
N GLN A 22 -5.37 -0.23 5.72
CA GLN A 22 -4.14 -0.74 6.33
C GLN A 22 -4.37 -2.10 6.99
N LEU A 23 -5.39 -2.23 7.85
CA LEU A 23 -5.69 -3.48 8.55
C LEU A 23 -6.10 -4.62 7.59
N THR A 24 -6.74 -4.31 6.46
CA THR A 24 -7.22 -5.30 5.47
C THR A 24 -6.14 -5.72 4.47
N ALA A 25 -5.32 -4.79 3.97
CA ALA A 25 -4.24 -5.07 3.03
C ALA A 25 -3.25 -6.08 3.65
N ALA A 26 -3.42 -7.35 3.29
CA ALA A 26 -2.63 -8.51 3.72
C ALA A 26 -2.28 -8.58 5.23
N GLY A 27 -3.17 -8.13 6.13
CA GLY A 27 -3.01 -8.30 7.57
C GLY A 27 -1.93 -7.42 8.22
N ILE A 28 -1.73 -6.19 7.74
CA ILE A 28 -0.83 -5.25 8.43
C ILE A 28 -1.37 -5.02 9.85
N LEU A 29 -0.60 -5.49 10.82
CA LEU A 29 -0.89 -5.33 12.26
C LEU A 29 -1.10 -3.84 12.58
N PRO A 30 -2.01 -3.48 13.51
CA PRO A 30 -2.14 -2.10 13.96
C PRO A 30 -0.79 -1.51 14.35
N LEU A 31 -0.54 -0.28 13.90
CA LEU A 31 0.71 0.42 14.21
C LEU A 31 0.89 0.51 15.72
N SER A 32 2.12 0.30 16.20
CA SER A 32 2.44 0.57 17.59
C SER A 32 2.19 2.06 17.88
N PRO A 33 1.74 2.42 19.10
CA PRO A 33 1.49 3.81 19.46
C PRO A 33 2.70 4.71 19.22
N SER A 34 3.90 4.25 19.57
CA SER A 34 5.15 4.98 19.39
C SER A 34 5.49 5.24 17.93
N PHE A 35 5.14 4.32 17.02
CA PHE A 35 5.37 4.50 15.60
C PHE A 35 4.37 5.46 14.98
N ARG A 36 3.10 5.44 15.41
CA ARG A 36 2.09 6.43 15.01
C ARG A 36 2.51 7.85 15.41
N GLU A 37 2.92 8.05 16.67
CA GLU A 37 3.42 9.35 17.15
C GLU A 37 4.68 9.82 16.41
N HIS A 38 5.51 8.90 15.91
CA HIS A 38 6.65 9.25 15.08
C HIS A 38 6.20 9.76 13.71
N LEU A 39 5.26 9.06 13.07
CA LEU A 39 4.70 9.45 11.77
C LEU A 39 3.97 10.79 11.83
N GLU A 40 3.25 11.08 12.91
CA GLU A 40 2.57 12.38 13.13
C GLU A 40 3.55 13.55 13.28
N ARG A 41 4.80 13.29 13.68
CA ARG A 41 5.86 14.30 13.84
C ARG A 41 6.72 14.49 12.60
N LEU A 42 6.49 13.74 11.54
CA LEU A 42 7.23 13.92 10.30
C LEU A 42 6.91 15.30 9.68
N PRO A 43 7.90 15.98 9.08
CA PRO A 43 7.65 17.20 8.33
C PRO A 43 6.58 16.97 7.26
N ALA A 44 5.64 17.90 7.09
CA ALA A 44 4.58 17.89 6.05
C ALA A 44 5.10 17.50 4.64
N ASN A 45 6.34 17.89 4.35
CA ASN A 45 7.05 17.67 3.10
C ASN A 45 7.88 16.37 3.03
N ALA A 46 7.93 15.54 4.08
CA ALA A 46 8.73 14.32 4.09
C ALA A 46 8.15 13.22 3.17
N GLN A 47 6.82 13.13 3.07
CA GLN A 47 6.11 12.15 2.24
C GLN A 47 4.74 12.68 1.73
N GLY A 48 4.67 13.98 1.40
CA GLY A 48 3.50 14.57 0.75
C GLY A 48 2.21 14.51 1.57
N ASP A 49 2.23 15.05 2.79
CA ASP A 49 1.05 15.19 3.66
C ASP A 49 0.17 13.92 3.82
N LEU A 50 0.75 12.73 3.60
CA LEU A 50 0.03 11.48 3.76
C LEU A 50 -0.26 11.24 5.26
N PRO A 51 -1.50 10.89 5.64
CA PRO A 51 -1.78 10.54 7.03
C PRO A 51 -1.02 9.25 7.43
N PRO A 52 -0.70 9.07 8.72
CA PRO A 52 0.14 7.94 9.18
C PRO A 52 -0.25 6.55 8.65
N PRO A 53 -1.55 6.16 8.56
CA PRO A 53 -1.92 4.87 8.00
C PRO A 53 -1.62 4.73 6.51
N ALA A 54 -1.70 5.84 5.76
CA ALA A 54 -1.41 5.86 4.33
C ALA A 54 0.10 5.73 4.04
N VAL A 55 0.96 6.15 4.98
CA VAL A 55 2.42 5.94 4.88
C VAL A 55 2.73 4.44 4.88
N CYS A 56 2.11 3.67 5.77
CA CYS A 56 2.35 2.23 5.84
C CYS A 56 1.81 1.50 4.60
N LEU A 57 0.62 1.86 4.14
CA LEU A 57 0.08 1.37 2.85
C LEU A 57 1.02 1.70 1.68
N PHE A 58 1.49 2.94 1.61
CA PHE A 58 2.42 3.40 0.58
C PHE A 58 3.73 2.59 0.59
N ILE A 59 4.36 2.41 1.75
CA ILE A 59 5.63 1.67 1.86
C ILE A 59 5.43 0.19 1.53
N SER A 60 4.33 -0.43 1.98
CA SER A 60 4.02 -1.83 1.65
C SER A 60 3.79 -2.02 0.16
N ALA A 61 2.96 -1.18 -0.46
CA ALA A 61 2.68 -1.21 -1.89
C ALA A 61 3.95 -0.98 -2.73
N TRP A 62 4.74 0.02 -2.33
CA TRP A 62 6.02 0.34 -2.97
C TRP A 62 7.01 -0.82 -2.87
N GLY A 63 7.16 -1.42 -1.69
CA GLY A 63 8.03 -2.56 -1.45
C GLY A 63 7.63 -3.78 -2.28
N HIS A 64 6.32 -4.07 -2.35
CA HIS A 64 5.78 -5.19 -3.11
C HIS A 64 6.04 -5.03 -4.61
N LEU A 65 5.67 -3.88 -5.18
CA LEU A 65 5.95 -3.56 -6.59
C LEU A 65 7.44 -3.65 -6.92
N ARG A 66 8.28 -3.06 -6.06
CA ARG A 66 9.73 -3.06 -6.30
C ARG A 66 10.32 -4.45 -6.18
N GLY A 67 9.80 -5.29 -5.29
CA GLY A 67 10.17 -6.70 -5.18
C GLY A 67 9.88 -7.47 -6.46
N LEU A 68 8.68 -7.32 -7.03
CA LEU A 68 8.32 -7.94 -8.30
C LEU A 68 9.27 -7.50 -9.42
N VAL A 69 9.49 -6.19 -9.58
CA VAL A 69 10.39 -5.64 -10.61
C VAL A 69 11.82 -6.18 -10.47
N VAL A 70 12.35 -6.28 -9.25
CA VAL A 70 13.68 -6.87 -9.01
C VAL A 70 13.71 -8.35 -9.44
N LEU A 71 12.68 -9.13 -9.11
CA LEU A 71 12.63 -10.54 -9.50
C LEU A 71 12.64 -10.73 -11.02
N GLU A 72 11.97 -9.88 -11.78
CA GLU A 72 11.98 -9.95 -13.25
C GLU A 72 13.28 -9.42 -13.86
N VAL A 73 13.72 -8.22 -13.49
CA VAL A 73 14.89 -7.59 -14.11
C VAL A 73 16.16 -8.41 -13.88
N PHE A 74 16.30 -9.04 -12.70
CA PHE A 74 17.43 -9.92 -12.40
C PHE A 74 17.23 -11.37 -12.89
N GLY A 75 16.16 -11.63 -13.64
CA GLY A 75 15.92 -12.89 -14.32
C GLY A 75 15.46 -14.03 -13.40
N HIS A 76 15.10 -13.75 -12.14
CA HIS A 76 14.59 -14.75 -11.21
C HIS A 76 13.27 -15.36 -11.65
N THR A 77 12.50 -14.68 -12.51
CA THR A 77 11.25 -15.19 -13.09
C THR A 77 11.42 -15.81 -14.49
N SER A 78 12.65 -15.85 -15.03
CA SER A 78 12.92 -16.28 -16.42
C SER A 78 12.37 -17.68 -16.74
N PHE A 79 12.36 -18.56 -15.73
CA PHE A 79 11.88 -19.94 -15.84
C PHE A 79 10.38 -20.05 -16.19
N LEU A 80 9.61 -18.96 -16.05
CA LEU A 80 8.18 -18.89 -16.38
C LEU A 80 7.93 -18.62 -17.87
N GLY A 81 8.96 -18.31 -18.66
CA GLY A 81 8.82 -18.07 -20.11
C GLY A 81 7.83 -16.93 -20.41
N GLY A 82 6.90 -17.17 -21.33
CA GLY A 82 5.89 -16.18 -21.75
C GLY A 82 4.85 -15.80 -20.69
N HIS A 83 4.84 -16.48 -19.54
CA HIS A 83 3.87 -16.27 -18.46
C HIS A 83 4.35 -15.32 -17.36
N GLN A 84 5.53 -14.71 -17.51
CA GLN A 84 6.10 -13.78 -16.51
C GLN A 84 5.12 -12.65 -16.17
N ALA A 85 4.44 -12.09 -17.17
CA ALA A 85 3.47 -11.00 -16.97
C ALA A 85 2.32 -11.38 -16.02
N GLU A 86 1.91 -12.64 -15.96
CA GLU A 86 0.81 -13.07 -15.08
C GLU A 86 1.20 -12.95 -13.58
N ILE A 87 2.48 -13.13 -13.27
CA ILE A 87 3.03 -12.92 -11.91
C ILE A 87 3.10 -11.43 -11.55
N PHE A 88 3.06 -10.53 -12.52
CA PHE A 88 2.97 -9.09 -12.29
C PHE A 88 1.53 -8.62 -12.17
N ASP A 89 0.67 -9.03 -13.11
CA ASP A 89 -0.67 -8.49 -13.23
C ASP A 89 -1.57 -8.83 -12.04
N ALA A 90 -1.52 -10.07 -11.55
CA ALA A 90 -2.39 -10.51 -10.46
C ALA A 90 -2.06 -9.78 -9.13
N PRO A 91 -0.80 -9.72 -8.65
CA PRO A 91 -0.49 -9.03 -7.40
C PRO A 91 -0.67 -7.51 -7.50
N VAL A 92 -0.35 -6.90 -8.65
CA VAL A 92 -0.58 -5.45 -8.88
C VAL A 92 -2.07 -5.14 -8.79
N ARG A 93 -2.93 -5.97 -9.39
CA ARG A 93 -4.38 -5.83 -9.34
C ARG A 93 -4.91 -6.01 -7.92
N THR A 94 -4.52 -7.07 -7.21
CA THR A 94 -4.91 -7.28 -5.81
C THR A 94 -4.48 -6.12 -4.94
N MET A 95 -3.26 -5.61 -5.11
CA MET A 95 -2.77 -4.45 -4.36
C MET A 95 -3.63 -3.21 -4.64
N PHE A 96 -4.00 -2.96 -5.90
CA PHE A 96 -4.88 -1.85 -6.27
C PHE A 96 -6.28 -2.01 -5.67
N GLU A 97 -6.85 -3.21 -5.73
CA GLU A 97 -8.15 -3.55 -5.15
C GLU A 97 -8.14 -3.43 -3.62
N ASP A 98 -7.06 -3.80 -2.92
CA ASP A 98 -6.93 -3.66 -1.47
C ASP A 98 -6.85 -2.18 -1.05
N MET A 99 -6.25 -1.32 -1.88
CA MET A 99 -6.14 0.11 -1.63
C MET A 99 -7.43 0.87 -1.95
N HIS A 100 -8.18 0.46 -2.98
CA HIS A 100 -9.41 1.12 -3.45
C HIS A 100 -10.70 0.43 -3.01
N GLY A 101 -10.61 -0.77 -2.47
CA GLY A 101 -11.75 -1.62 -2.15
C GLY A 101 -12.61 -1.02 -1.04
N PRO A 102 -13.92 -1.32 -1.05
CA PRO A 102 -14.78 -0.98 0.07
C PRO A 102 -14.27 -1.72 1.29
N ILE A 103 -13.68 -0.97 2.20
CA ILE A 103 -13.39 -1.42 3.54
C ILE A 103 -14.70 -1.94 4.12
N PRO A 104 -14.80 -3.23 4.47
CA PRO A 104 -15.94 -3.72 5.20
C PRO A 104 -15.99 -2.94 6.51
N GLY A 105 -17.04 -2.13 6.70
CA GLY A 105 -17.38 -1.65 8.03
C GLY A 105 -17.50 -2.85 8.97
N PRO A 106 -17.21 -2.69 10.28
CA PRO A 106 -17.24 -3.79 11.22
C PRO A 106 -18.55 -4.56 11.04
N ALA A 107 -18.44 -5.87 10.78
CA ALA A 107 -19.58 -6.74 10.59
C ALA A 107 -20.53 -6.54 11.77
N ALA A 108 -21.72 -6.02 11.50
CA ALA A 108 -22.82 -6.08 12.43
C ALA A 108 -23.27 -7.55 12.50
N GLY A 109 -23.06 -8.18 13.64
CA GLY A 109 -23.45 -9.57 13.93
C GLY A 109 -22.89 -10.07 15.23
#